data_AF-A0A661QCY5-F1
#
_entry.id   AF-A0A661QCY5-F1
#
_cell.length_a   1.000
_cell.length_b   1.000
_cell.length_c   1.000
_cell.angle_alpha   90.00
_cell.angle_beta   90.00
_cell.angle_gamma   90.00
#
_symmetry.space_group_name_H-M   'P 1'
#
loop_
_entity.id
_entity.type
_entity.pdbx_description
1 polymer ?
#
loop_
_entity_poly.entity_id
_entity_poly.type
_entity_poly.pdbx_seq_one_letter_code
_entity_poly.pdbx_strand_id
1 'polypeptide(L)' 'MYETRHTFVSWALAARETPEWVARTLGHVDTSMVYRTYGRYIPNLTRKDGSDFEGQWVV' A
#
# COMPACT_ATOMS: atom_id res chain seq x y z
N MET A 1 -20.49 1.25 2.90
CA MET A 1 -19.46 2.23 3.31
C MET A 1 -18.09 1.75 2.82
N TYR A 2 -17.88 1.80 1.50
CA TYR A 2 -16.68 1.27 0.83
C TYR A 2 -15.73 2.40 0.46
N GLU A 3 -16.28 3.46 -0.15
CA GLU A 3 -15.54 4.66 -0.56
C GLU A 3 -14.80 5.36 0.58
N THR A 4 -15.41 5.53 1.76
CA THR A 4 -14.75 6.21 2.89
C THR A 4 -13.58 5.41 3.47
N ARG A 5 -13.70 4.07 3.51
CA ARG A 5 -12.57 3.20 3.86
C ARG A 5 -11.49 3.31 2.79
N HIS A 6 -11.89 3.43 1.52
CA HIS A 6 -10.95 3.55 0.42
C HIS A 6 -10.13 4.83 0.48
N THR A 7 -10.79 5.96 0.73
CA THR A 7 -10.14 7.26 0.93
C THR A 7 -9.22 7.22 2.14
N PHE A 8 -9.64 6.63 3.26
CA PHE A 8 -8.82 6.52 4.46
C PHE A 8 -7.52 5.74 4.22
N VAL A 9 -7.59 4.57 3.57
CA VAL A 9 -6.38 3.76 3.29
C VAL A 9 -5.42 4.51 2.37
N SER A 10 -5.93 5.13 1.29
CA SER A 10 -5.11 5.90 0.36
C SER A 10 -4.36 7.04 1.07
N TRP A 11 -5.02 7.75 1.99
CA TRP A 11 -4.39 8.79 2.79
C TRP A 11 -3.37 8.25 3.79
N ALA A 12 -3.69 7.17 4.50
CA ALA A 12 -2.78 6.58 5.48
C ALA A 12 -1.50 6.02 4.82
N LEU A 13 -1.63 5.41 3.65
CA LEU A 13 -0.47 4.94 2.87
C LEU A 13 0.34 6.09 2.29
N ALA A 14 -0.31 7.18 1.85
CA ALA A 14 0.39 8.40 1.46
C ALA A 14 1.17 9.03 2.62
N ALA A 15 0.67 8.90 3.85
CA ALA A 15 1.36 9.30 5.08
C ALA A 15 2.48 8.33 5.51
N ARG A 16 2.75 7.27 4.73
CA ARG A 16 3.75 6.21 5.00
C ARG A 16 3.47 5.39 6.26
N GLU A 17 2.21 5.30 6.67
CA GLU A 17 1.81 4.46 7.78
C GLU A 17 1.92 2.98 7.45
N THR A 18 2.14 2.16 8.47
CA THR A 18 2.26 0.71 8.28
C THR A 18 0.90 0.08 7.96
N PRO A 19 0.84 -0.87 7.01
CA PRO A 19 -0.42 -1.52 6.61
C PRO A 19 -1.08 -2.30 7.76
N GLU A 20 -0.29 -2.75 8.75
CA GLU A 20 -0.78 -3.36 9.99
C GLU A 20 -1.58 -2.38 10.84
N TRP A 21 -1.07 -1.16 10.99
CA TRP A 21 -1.77 -0.09 11.70
C TRP A 21 -3.07 0.31 10.98
N VAL A 22 -3.03 0.41 9.66
CA VAL A 22 -4.22 0.72 8.84
C VAL A 22 -5.28 -0.39 8.95
N ALA A 23 -4.87 -1.65 8.89
CA ALA A 23 -5.78 -2.79 9.05
C ALA A 23 -6.44 -2.77 10.44
N ARG A 24 -5.67 -2.53 11.50
CA ARG A 24 -6.19 -2.41 12.88
C ARG A 24 -7.19 -1.27 13.02
N THR A 25 -6.91 -0.11 12.45
CA THR A 25 -7.77 1.08 12.52
C THR A 25 -9.10 0.89 11.79
N LEU A 26 -9.12 0.10 10.71
CA LEU A 26 -10.33 -0.22 9.96
C LEU A 26 -11.11 -1.42 10.51
N GLY A 27 -10.63 -2.02 11.61
CA GLY A 27 -11.19 -3.22 12.20
C GLY A 27 -11.02 -4.47 11.32
N HIS A 28 -10.03 -4.46 10.43
CA HIS A 28 -9.67 -5.66 9.68
C HIS A 28 -8.90 -6.62 10.59
N VAL A 29 -9.36 -7.86 10.63
CA VAL A 29 -8.70 -8.97 11.34
C VAL A 29 -7.37 -9.31 10.66
N ASP A 30 -7.22 -8.97 9.38
CA ASP A 30 -6.09 -9.36 8.55
C ASP A 30 -5.67 -8.27 7.55
N THR A 31 -4.37 -8.20 7.25
CA THR A 31 -3.77 -7.18 6.37
C THR A 31 -3.88 -7.52 4.88
N SER A 32 -4.34 -8.74 4.53
CA SER A 32 -4.42 -9.20 3.13
C SER A 32 -5.23 -8.28 2.24
N MET A 33 -6.28 -7.64 2.76
CA MET A 33 -7.08 -6.70 1.96
C MET A 33 -6.26 -5.46 1.57
N VAL A 34 -5.46 -4.93 2.50
CA VAL A 34 -4.62 -3.74 2.27
C VAL A 34 -3.49 -4.07 1.29
N TYR A 35 -2.83 -5.22 1.45
CA TYR A 35 -1.81 -5.68 0.51
C TYR A 35 -2.35 -5.98 -0.89
N ARG A 36 -3.53 -6.61 -0.98
CA ARG A 36 -4.15 -6.95 -2.29
C ARG A 36 -4.59 -5.71 -3.06
N THR A 37 -5.23 -4.75 -2.40
CA THR A 37 -5.81 -3.56 -3.05
C THR A 37 -4.82 -2.42 -3.17
N TYR A 38 -3.94 -2.25 -2.18
CA TYR A 38 -3.04 -1.10 -2.08
C TYR A 38 -1.55 -1.46 -1.98
N GLY A 39 -1.18 -2.72 -2.21
CA GLY A 39 0.23 -3.15 -2.22
C GLY A 39 1.13 -2.31 -3.13
N ARG A 40 0.57 -1.72 -4.20
CA ARG A 40 1.26 -0.77 -5.08
C ARG A 40 1.73 0.51 -4.37
N TYR A 41 1.00 0.97 -3.36
CA TYR A 41 1.26 2.20 -2.63
C TYR A 41 2.02 1.97 -1.33
N ILE A 42 2.18 0.71 -0.91
CA ILE A 42 3.03 0.36 0.24
C ILE A 42 4.48 0.39 -0.25
N PRO A 43 5.32 1.32 0.23
CA PRO A 43 6.73 1.30 -0.13
C PRO A 43 7.35 -0.04 0.30
N ASN A 44 8.00 -0.72 -0.63
CA ASN A 44 8.66 -2.00 -0.37
C ASN A 44 9.70 -1.85 0.74
N LEU A 45 9.40 -2.38 1.94
CA LEU A 45 10.33 -2.38 3.08
C LEU A 45 11.48 -3.39 2.91
N THR A 46 11.41 -4.30 1.93
CA THR A 46 12.36 -5.41 1.73
C THR A 46 12.78 -5.66 0.28
N ARG A 47 12.39 -4.82 -0.69
CA ARG A 47 12.78 -5.03 -2.08
C ARG A 47 14.10 -4.30 -2.35
N LYS A 48 15.14 -5.11 -2.49
CA LYS A 48 16.41 -4.79 -3.13
C LYS A 48 16.17 -3.92 -4.38
N ASP A 49 16.75 -2.73 -4.32
CA ASP A 49 17.56 -2.10 -5.38
C ASP A 49 17.33 -2.63 -6.83
N GLY A 50 16.83 -1.75 -7.70
CA GLY A 50 17.30 -1.71 -9.10
C GLY A 50 16.69 -2.63 -10.18
N SER A 51 15.43 -3.06 -10.15
CA SER A 51 14.87 -3.89 -11.27
C SER A 51 13.57 -3.43 -11.94
N ASP A 52 12.88 -2.39 -11.45
CA ASP A 52 11.63 -1.90 -12.09
C ASP A 52 11.78 -0.54 -12.81
N PHE A 53 12.97 0.05 -12.81
CA PHE A 53 13.19 1.35 -13.49
C PHE A 53 13.86 1.22 -14.87
N GLU A 54 14.36 0.04 -15.26
CA GLU A 54 15.09 -0.17 -16.53
C GLU A 54 14.19 -0.64 -17.70
N GLY A 55 12.87 -0.77 -17.49
CA GLY A 55 11.92 -1.12 -18.55
C GLY A 55 11.13 0.05 -19.11
N GLN A 56 11.23 1.23 -18.49
CA GLN A 56 10.48 2.41 -18.89
C GLN A 56 11.49 3.44 -19.41
N TRP A 57 11.56 3.58 -20.73
CA TRP A 57 12.32 4.59 -21.50
C TRP A 57 13.72 4.17 -22.02
N VAL A 58 13.77 3.15 -22.88
CA VAL A 58 14.73 3.14 -24.00
C VAL A 58 13.94 3.32 -25.30
N VAL A 59 14.34 4.38 -26.02
CA VAL A 59 13.90 5.04 -27.27
C VAL A 59 12.56 5.80 -27.29
#